data_AF-L8WE10-F1
#
_entry.id   AF-L8WE10-F1
#
_cell.length_a   1.000
_cell.length_b   1.000
_cell.length_c   1.000
_cell.angle_alpha   90.00
_cell.angle_beta   90.00
_cell.angle_gamma   90.00
#
_symmetry.space_group_name_H-M   'P 1'
#
loop_
_entity.id
_entity.type
_entity.pdbx_description
1 polymer ?
#
loop_
_entity_poly.entity_id
_entity_poly.type
_entity_poly.pdbx_seq_one_letter_code
_entity_poly.pdbx_strand_id
1 'polypeptide(L)'
;MYQGFLTLKRDIEDFVTRLDKFIEETGAQIAEDIKTLTKQIKDLEGEIAVLDGKIKDAQTALIDTGVCLNLIGIIVSGSVLASYQSDRNAKAADLADKQSKLEDANRKQQALAHLKTEYDGLKPSISLICEKLLLFAEIWSSVSLHSEVWVIIHHPARRDVFRFVVRPFNSNRTSKVGRMRRPTW
;
A
#
# COMPACT_ATOMS: atom_id res chain seq x y z
N MET A 1 28.34 20.70 -9.32
CA MET A 1 27.20 20.21 -10.12
C MET A 1 27.26 18.69 -10.34
N TYR A 2 28.42 18.11 -10.71
CA TYR A 2 28.54 16.65 -10.92
C TYR A 2 28.09 15.81 -9.69
N GLN A 3 28.43 16.25 -8.48
CA GLN A 3 28.00 15.62 -7.23
C GLN A 3 26.46 15.50 -7.09
N GLY A 4 25.71 16.45 -7.67
CA GLY A 4 24.25 16.41 -7.67
C GLY A 4 23.70 15.24 -8.50
N PHE A 5 24.30 14.95 -9.66
CA PHE A 5 23.90 13.81 -10.50
C PHE A 5 24.21 12.47 -9.83
N LEU A 6 25.39 12.35 -9.20
CA LEU A 6 25.76 11.14 -8.46
C LEU A 6 24.86 10.90 -7.24
N THR A 7 24.50 11.97 -6.52
CA THR A 7 23.55 11.90 -5.40
C THR A 7 22.17 11.44 -5.89
N LEU A 8 21.66 12.05 -6.97
CA LEU A 8 20.36 11.67 -7.55
C LEU A 8 20.35 10.21 -8.02
N LYS A 9 21.43 9.73 -8.66
CA LYS A 9 21.57 8.32 -9.04
C LYS A 9 21.42 7.41 -7.82
N ARG A 10 22.18 7.69 -6.76
CA ARG A 10 22.13 6.91 -5.52
C ARG A 10 20.73 6.94 -4.90
N ASP A 11 20.08 8.10 -4.85
CA ASP A 11 18.74 8.24 -4.29
C ASP A 11 17.69 7.42 -5.07
N ILE A 12 17.83 7.34 -6.40
CA ILE A 12 16.98 6.50 -7.26
C ILE A 12 17.23 5.02 -6.99
N GLU A 13 18.48 4.58 -6.90
CA GLU A 13 18.85 3.19 -6.59
C GLU A 13 18.35 2.77 -5.19
N ASP A 14 18.46 3.66 -4.22
CA ASP A 14 17.94 3.47 -2.86
C ASP A 14 16.41 3.40 -2.86
N PHE A 15 15.73 4.23 -3.66
CA PHE A 15 14.28 4.17 -3.82
C PHE A 15 13.80 2.85 -4.43
N VAL A 16 14.44 2.40 -5.52
CA VAL A 16 14.15 1.10 -6.17
C VAL A 16 14.25 -0.02 -5.15
N THR A 17 15.36 -0.08 -4.42
CA THR A 17 15.58 -1.10 -3.38
C THR A 17 14.50 -1.08 -2.29
N ARG A 18 14.12 0.11 -1.80
CA ARG A 18 13.04 0.24 -0.81
C ARG A 18 11.68 -0.17 -1.36
N LEU A 19 11.39 0.15 -2.61
CA LEU A 19 10.13 -0.20 -3.25
C LEU A 19 10.01 -1.72 -3.49
N ASP A 20 11.09 -2.37 -3.93
CA ASP A 20 11.15 -3.83 -4.04
C ASP A 20 10.85 -4.49 -2.69
N LYS A 21 11.52 -4.03 -1.62
CA LYS A 21 11.28 -4.52 -0.27
C LYS A 21 9.83 -4.28 0.19
N PHE A 22 9.28 -3.09 -0.06
CA PHE A 22 7.89 -2.77 0.28
C PHE A 22 6.90 -3.69 -0.42
N ILE A 23 7.10 -3.98 -1.71
CA ILE A 23 6.23 -4.90 -2.48
C ILE A 23 6.29 -6.31 -1.89
N GLU A 24 7.48 -6.77 -1.52
CA GLU A 24 7.68 -8.11 -0.96
C GLU A 24 7.05 -8.24 0.43
N GLU A 25 7.31 -7.30 1.35
CA GLU A 25 6.74 -7.28 2.70
C GLU A 25 5.22 -7.14 2.67
N THR A 26 4.69 -6.21 1.86
CA THR A 26 3.23 -6.02 1.71
C THR A 26 2.57 -7.26 1.11
N GLY A 27 3.22 -7.90 0.14
CA GLY A 27 2.73 -9.13 -0.46
C GLY A 27 2.66 -10.28 0.53
N ALA A 28 3.68 -10.44 1.37
CA ALA A 28 3.71 -11.44 2.43
C ALA A 28 2.61 -11.19 3.47
N GLN A 29 2.45 -9.94 3.93
CA GLN A 29 1.41 -9.58 4.91
C GLN A 29 0.00 -9.86 4.37
N ILE A 30 -0.29 -9.47 3.13
CA ILE A 30 -1.61 -9.72 2.52
C ILE A 30 -1.88 -11.24 2.41
N ALA A 31 -0.87 -12.04 2.05
CA ALA A 31 -1.02 -13.48 1.97
C ALA A 31 -1.29 -14.12 3.36
N GLU A 32 -0.64 -13.62 4.41
CA GLU A 32 -0.90 -14.04 5.79
C GLU A 32 -2.30 -13.65 6.26
N ASP A 33 -2.74 -12.42 5.96
CA ASP A 33 -4.08 -11.92 6.28
C ASP A 33 -5.16 -12.78 5.60
N ILE A 34 -4.99 -13.10 4.31
CA ILE A 34 -5.90 -13.98 3.55
C ILE A 34 -5.98 -15.36 4.20
N LYS A 35 -4.84 -15.95 4.57
CA LYS A 35 -4.79 -17.26 5.23
C LYS A 35 -5.51 -17.22 6.58
N THR A 36 -5.30 -16.17 7.35
CA THR A 36 -5.91 -15.97 8.67
C THR A 36 -7.42 -15.78 8.56
N LEU A 37 -7.88 -14.91 7.66
CA LEU A 37 -9.29 -14.67 7.40
C LEU A 37 -10.00 -15.92 6.88
N THR A 38 -9.37 -16.67 5.97
CA THR A 38 -9.91 -17.94 5.45
C THR A 38 -10.12 -18.96 6.58
N LYS A 39 -9.17 -19.04 7.52
CA LYS A 39 -9.31 -19.90 8.70
C LYS A 39 -10.48 -19.44 9.59
N GLN A 40 -10.53 -18.15 9.92
CA GLN A 40 -11.60 -17.59 10.76
C GLN A 40 -13.00 -17.80 10.16
N ILE A 41 -13.13 -17.65 8.84
CA ILE A 41 -14.39 -17.92 8.13
C ILE A 41 -14.79 -19.39 8.31
N LYS A 42 -13.87 -20.34 8.08
CA LYS A 42 -14.16 -21.77 8.27
C LYS A 42 -14.56 -22.12 9.70
N ASP A 43 -13.87 -21.52 10.68
CA ASP A 43 -14.18 -21.72 12.10
C ASP A 43 -15.60 -21.19 12.42
N LEU A 44 -15.96 -20.00 11.94
CA LEU A 44 -17.30 -19.42 12.08
C LEU A 44 -18.39 -20.24 11.37
N GLU A 45 -18.13 -20.74 10.15
CA GLU A 45 -19.05 -21.63 9.43
C GLU A 45 -19.33 -22.90 10.24
N GLY A 46 -18.29 -23.48 10.86
CA GLY A 46 -18.43 -24.63 11.75
C GLY A 46 -19.27 -24.33 12.99
N GLU A 47 -19.04 -23.19 13.63
CA GLU A 47 -19.81 -22.77 14.81
C GLU A 47 -21.28 -22.47 14.48
N ILE A 48 -21.55 -21.85 13.33
CA ILE A 48 -22.92 -21.64 12.83
C ILE A 48 -23.61 -22.98 12.58
N ALA A 49 -22.93 -23.95 11.96
CA ALA A 49 -23.50 -25.28 11.72
C ALA A 49 -23.86 -26.01 13.02
N VAL A 50 -23.03 -25.87 14.07
CA VAL A 50 -23.33 -26.41 15.40
C VAL A 50 -24.54 -25.72 16.02
N LEU A 51 -24.66 -24.39 15.91
CA LEU A 51 -25.82 -23.66 16.40
C LEU A 51 -27.10 -24.01 15.65
N ASP A 52 -27.05 -24.15 14.33
CA ASP A 52 -28.17 -24.57 13.51
C ASP A 52 -28.65 -25.98 13.92
N GLY A 53 -27.72 -26.88 14.26
CA GLY A 53 -28.03 -28.19 14.86
C GLY A 53 -28.76 -28.07 16.20
N LYS A 54 -28.25 -27.25 17.13
CA LYS A 54 -28.88 -27.01 18.45
C LYS A 54 -30.26 -26.37 18.33
N ILE A 55 -30.45 -25.45 17.39
CA ILE A 55 -31.74 -24.82 17.09
C ILE A 55 -32.74 -25.88 16.63
N LYS A 56 -32.33 -26.77 15.72
CA LYS A 56 -33.18 -27.86 15.21
C LYS A 56 -33.55 -28.87 16.31
N ASP A 57 -32.60 -29.23 17.17
CA ASP A 57 -32.85 -30.13 18.31
C ASP A 57 -33.83 -29.48 19.30
N ALA A 58 -33.64 -28.20 19.63
CA ALA A 58 -34.53 -27.44 20.51
C ALA A 58 -35.94 -27.30 19.92
N GLN A 59 -36.06 -27.09 18.60
CA GLN A 59 -37.36 -27.04 17.92
C GLN A 59 -38.08 -28.39 17.93
N THR A 60 -37.36 -29.48 17.67
CA THR A 60 -37.91 -30.85 17.75
C THR A 60 -38.40 -31.14 19.16
N ALA A 61 -37.57 -30.85 20.17
CA ALA A 61 -37.93 -31.05 21.58
C ALA A 61 -39.16 -30.21 21.99
N LEU A 62 -39.27 -28.97 21.51
CA LEU A 62 -40.43 -28.11 21.78
C LEU A 62 -41.72 -28.70 21.17
N ILE A 63 -41.66 -29.25 19.96
CA ILE A 63 -42.81 -29.89 19.30
C ILE A 63 -43.24 -31.14 20.07
N ASP A 64 -42.29 -32.00 20.44
CA ASP A 64 -42.57 -33.28 21.10
C ASP A 64 -43.06 -33.10 22.55
N THR A 65 -42.51 -32.12 23.28
CA THR A 65 -42.86 -31.87 24.69
C THR A 65 -43.98 -30.85 24.89
N GLY A 66 -44.18 -29.93 23.94
CA GLY A 66 -45.23 -28.91 23.97
C GLY A 66 -46.64 -29.49 23.94
N VAL A 67 -46.82 -30.68 23.34
CA VAL A 67 -48.08 -31.43 23.36
C VAL A 67 -48.36 -32.03 24.75
N CYS A 68 -47.33 -32.30 25.55
CA CYS A 68 -47.44 -33.05 26.81
C CYS A 68 -47.37 -32.18 28.08
N LEU A 69 -46.72 -31.00 28.06
CA LEU A 69 -46.33 -30.28 29.30
C LEU A 69 -46.98 -28.89 29.55
N ASN A 70 -47.92 -28.42 28.72
CA ASN A 70 -48.64 -27.14 28.93
C ASN A 70 -47.70 -25.89 29.05
N LEU A 71 -48.30 -24.69 29.18
CA LEU A 71 -47.67 -23.35 29.05
C LEU A 71 -46.26 -23.13 29.66
N ILE A 72 -45.90 -23.81 30.75
CA ILE A 72 -44.61 -23.62 31.45
C ILE A 72 -43.44 -24.18 30.62
N GLY A 73 -43.64 -25.30 29.92
CA GLY A 73 -42.64 -25.90 29.04
C GLY A 73 -42.27 -25.01 27.85
N ILE A 74 -43.23 -24.21 27.36
CA ILE A 74 -43.08 -23.30 26.21
C ILE A 74 -42.21 -22.08 26.54
N ILE A 75 -42.33 -21.53 27.76
CA ILE A 75 -41.61 -20.31 28.17
C ILE A 75 -40.09 -20.57 28.29
N VAL A 76 -39.72 -21.68 28.94
CA VAL A 76 -38.30 -22.03 29.18
C VAL A 76 -37.60 -22.40 27.87
N SER A 77 -38.24 -23.23 27.06
CA SER A 77 -37.71 -23.65 25.74
C SER A 77 -37.63 -22.48 24.75
N GLY A 78 -38.60 -21.55 24.78
CA GLY A 78 -38.56 -20.32 23.97
C GLY A 78 -37.36 -19.43 24.28
N SER A 79 -36.97 -19.32 25.55
CA SER A 79 -35.83 -18.49 25.98
C SER A 79 -34.49 -19.04 25.48
N VAL A 80 -34.29 -20.37 25.54
CA VAL A 80 -33.08 -21.03 25.04
C VAL A 80 -33.01 -20.96 23.51
N LEU A 81 -34.13 -21.17 22.82
CA LEU A 81 -34.21 -21.05 21.37
C LEU A 81 -33.87 -19.63 20.89
N ALA A 82 -34.40 -18.60 21.57
CA ALA A 82 -34.08 -17.21 21.30
C ALA A 82 -32.58 -16.90 21.52
N SER A 83 -31.97 -17.46 22.57
CA SER A 83 -30.53 -17.33 22.81
C SER A 83 -29.71 -17.91 21.66
N TYR A 84 -30.03 -19.13 21.20
CA TYR A 84 -29.31 -19.75 20.08
C TYR A 84 -29.48 -18.98 18.76
N GLN A 85 -30.69 -18.46 18.50
CA GLN A 85 -30.93 -17.62 17.32
C GLN A 85 -30.13 -16.31 17.38
N SER A 86 -30.06 -15.68 18.56
CA SER A 86 -29.26 -14.47 18.76
C SER A 86 -27.78 -14.73 18.52
N ASP A 87 -27.22 -15.80 19.10
CA ASP A 87 -25.81 -16.18 18.90
C ASP A 87 -25.51 -16.49 17.43
N ARG A 88 -26.42 -17.20 16.76
CA ARG A 88 -26.29 -17.54 15.34
C ARG A 88 -26.31 -16.30 14.45
N ASN A 89 -27.17 -15.33 14.76
CA ASN A 89 -27.20 -14.04 14.04
C ASN A 89 -25.94 -13.21 14.27
N ALA A 90 -25.42 -13.18 15.50
CA ALA A 90 -24.17 -12.49 15.81
C ALA A 90 -22.98 -13.11 15.04
N LYS A 91 -22.89 -14.44 14.99
CA LYS A 91 -21.85 -15.14 14.22
C LYS A 91 -22.01 -14.96 12.71
N ALA A 92 -23.24 -14.94 12.19
CA ALA A 92 -23.50 -14.66 10.78
C ALA A 92 -23.09 -13.23 10.39
N ALA A 93 -23.28 -12.26 11.29
CA ALA A 93 -22.79 -10.90 11.08
C ALA A 93 -21.25 -10.83 11.08
N ASP A 94 -20.58 -11.52 12.00
CA ASP A 94 -19.12 -11.62 12.02
C ASP A 94 -18.60 -12.31 10.75
N LEU A 95 -19.23 -13.41 10.33
CA LEU A 95 -18.89 -14.10 9.07
C LEU A 95 -18.95 -13.15 7.86
N ALA A 96 -20.02 -12.36 7.74
CA ALA A 96 -20.16 -11.39 6.67
C ALA A 96 -19.06 -10.30 6.70
N ASP A 97 -18.71 -9.80 7.89
CA ASP A 97 -17.59 -8.87 8.06
C ASP A 97 -16.24 -9.50 7.64
N LYS A 98 -15.97 -10.74 8.04
CA LYS A 98 -14.75 -11.46 7.66
C LYS A 98 -14.68 -11.73 6.16
N GLN A 99 -15.79 -12.09 5.54
CA GLN A 99 -15.88 -12.27 4.08
C GLN A 99 -15.58 -10.95 3.36
N SER A 100 -16.15 -9.83 3.82
CA SER A 100 -15.85 -8.51 3.26
C SER A 100 -14.38 -8.13 3.39
N LYS A 101 -13.75 -8.42 4.55
CA LYS A 101 -12.31 -8.21 4.76
C LYS A 101 -11.45 -9.10 3.85
N LEU A 102 -11.88 -10.33 3.60
CA LEU A 102 -11.19 -11.25 2.68
C LEU A 102 -11.26 -10.74 1.23
N GLU A 103 -12.42 -10.26 0.80
CA GLU A 103 -12.57 -9.61 -0.51
C GLU A 103 -11.67 -8.38 -0.63
N ASP A 104 -11.58 -7.56 0.41
CA ASP A 104 -10.70 -6.40 0.43
C ASP A 104 -9.21 -6.78 0.33
N ALA A 105 -8.78 -7.81 1.08
CA ALA A 105 -7.43 -8.35 1.00
C ALA A 105 -7.12 -8.89 -0.40
N ASN A 106 -8.06 -9.59 -1.05
CA ASN A 106 -7.92 -10.07 -2.41
C ASN A 106 -7.80 -8.91 -3.42
N ARG A 107 -8.59 -7.83 -3.27
CA ARG A 107 -8.45 -6.63 -4.11
C ARG A 107 -7.08 -5.98 -3.93
N LYS A 108 -6.58 -5.87 -2.70
CA LYS A 108 -5.23 -5.36 -2.42
C LYS A 108 -4.15 -6.24 -3.04
N GLN A 109 -4.30 -7.57 -2.99
CA GLN A 109 -3.38 -8.49 -3.64
C GLN A 109 -3.33 -8.29 -5.16
N GLN A 110 -4.50 -8.13 -5.80
CA GLN A 110 -4.58 -7.85 -7.24
C GLN A 110 -3.94 -6.49 -7.60
N ALA A 111 -4.23 -5.45 -6.81
CA ALA A 111 -3.62 -4.13 -7.00
C ALA A 111 -2.10 -4.19 -6.85
N LEU A 112 -1.59 -4.94 -5.87
CA LEU A 112 -0.15 -5.13 -5.67
C LEU A 112 0.49 -5.91 -6.83
N ALA A 113 -0.19 -6.93 -7.36
CA ALA A 113 0.29 -7.67 -8.53
C ALA A 113 0.38 -6.77 -9.78
N HIS A 114 -0.61 -5.91 -9.99
CA HIS A 114 -0.57 -4.89 -11.05
C HIS A 114 0.57 -3.90 -10.84
N LEU A 115 0.72 -3.33 -9.64
CA LEU A 115 1.81 -2.42 -9.31
C LEU A 115 3.16 -3.07 -9.57
N LYS A 116 3.36 -4.32 -9.14
CA LYS A 116 4.59 -5.07 -9.36
C LYS A 116 4.88 -5.23 -10.85
N THR A 117 3.87 -5.58 -11.63
CA THR A 117 4.01 -5.76 -13.09
C THR A 117 4.41 -4.46 -13.78
N GLU A 118 3.74 -3.34 -13.46
CA GLU A 118 4.08 -2.02 -14.01
C GLU A 118 5.48 -1.58 -13.59
N TYR A 119 5.82 -1.79 -12.33
CA TYR A 119 7.13 -1.46 -11.77
C TYR A 119 8.26 -2.29 -12.41
N ASP A 120 8.07 -3.59 -12.58
CA ASP A 120 9.04 -4.46 -13.27
C ASP A 120 9.24 -4.03 -14.73
N GLY A 121 8.18 -3.54 -15.39
CA GLY A 121 8.28 -2.91 -16.71
C GLY A 121 9.04 -1.57 -16.73
N LEU A 122 9.05 -0.84 -15.60
CA LEU A 122 9.74 0.44 -15.45
C LEU A 122 11.24 0.27 -15.10
N LYS A 123 11.64 -0.85 -14.49
CA LYS A 123 13.03 -1.13 -14.07
C LYS A 123 14.07 -0.87 -15.17
N PRO A 124 13.90 -1.34 -16.42
CA PRO A 124 14.86 -1.05 -17.50
C PRO A 124 15.02 0.46 -17.77
N SER A 125 13.91 1.20 -17.72
CA SER A 125 13.92 2.65 -17.92
C SER A 125 14.64 3.37 -16.78
N ILE A 126 14.47 2.92 -15.53
CA ILE A 126 15.17 3.47 -14.37
C ILE A 126 16.68 3.20 -14.49
N SER A 127 17.08 1.99 -14.88
CA SER A 127 18.49 1.65 -15.12
C SER A 127 19.11 2.59 -16.16
N LEU A 128 18.42 2.80 -17.28
CA LEU A 128 18.86 3.72 -18.33
C LEU A 128 18.99 5.17 -17.83
N ILE A 129 18.09 5.62 -16.96
CA ILE A 129 18.19 6.97 -16.35
C ILE A 129 19.43 7.05 -15.46
N CYS A 130 19.70 6.03 -14.62
CA CYS A 130 20.90 5.98 -13.78
C CYS A 130 22.20 5.99 -14.59
N GLU A 131 22.26 5.26 -15.71
CA GLU A 131 23.40 5.29 -16.64
C GLU A 131 23.59 6.68 -17.25
N LYS A 132 22.51 7.32 -17.70
CA LYS A 132 22.58 8.69 -18.25
C LYS A 132 23.03 9.72 -17.21
N LEU A 133 22.56 9.60 -15.97
CA LEU A 133 23.00 10.47 -14.87
C LEU A 133 24.49 10.35 -14.60
N LEU A 134 25.05 9.13 -14.70
CA LEU A 134 26.49 8.91 -14.56
C LEU A 134 27.26 9.60 -15.69
N LEU A 135 26.86 9.41 -16.95
CA LEU A 135 27.47 10.09 -18.10
C LEU A 135 27.44 11.61 -17.97
N PHE A 136 26.32 12.19 -17.50
CA PHE A 136 26.24 13.63 -17.24
C PHE A 136 27.20 14.09 -16.14
N ALA A 137 27.39 13.28 -15.10
CA ALA A 137 28.38 13.56 -14.05
C ALA A 137 29.81 13.56 -14.61
N GLU A 138 30.17 12.60 -15.46
CA GLU A 138 31.50 12.49 -16.08
C GLU A 138 31.81 13.66 -17.02
N ILE A 139 30.85 14.02 -17.88
CA ILE A 139 30.97 15.17 -18.79
C ILE A 139 31.14 16.46 -17.98
N TRP A 140 30.32 16.65 -16.94
CA TRP A 140 30.41 17.86 -16.13
C TRP A 140 31.72 17.95 -15.36
N SER A 141 32.22 16.82 -14.83
CA SER A 141 33.53 16.74 -14.19
C SER A 141 34.65 17.17 -15.15
N SER A 142 34.61 16.67 -16.39
CA SER A 142 35.58 17.01 -17.46
C SER A 142 35.52 18.49 -17.86
N VAL A 143 34.32 19.08 -17.90
CA VAL A 143 34.13 20.51 -18.18
C VAL A 143 34.67 21.38 -17.04
N SER A 144 34.41 21.00 -15.78
CA SER A 144 34.96 21.73 -14.64
C SER A 144 36.48 21.72 -14.62
N LEU A 145 37.11 20.59 -14.96
CA LEU A 145 38.57 20.48 -14.99
C LEU A 145 39.20 21.41 -16.04
N HIS A 146 38.65 21.44 -17.27
CA HIS A 146 39.16 22.32 -18.33
C HIS A 146 38.98 23.82 -18.01
N SER A 147 37.92 24.17 -17.30
CA SER A 147 37.69 25.57 -16.89
C SER A 147 38.73 26.07 -15.88
N GLU A 148 39.30 25.18 -15.07
CA GLU A 148 40.38 25.53 -14.13
C GLU A 148 41.74 25.67 -14.85
N VAL A 149 42.02 24.81 -15.84
CA VAL A 149 43.28 24.85 -16.61
C VAL A 149 43.39 26.11 -17.47
N TRP A 150 42.29 26.57 -18.08
CA TRP A 150 42.30 27.80 -18.89
C TRP A 150 42.54 29.07 -18.06
N VAL A 151 42.14 29.09 -16.79
CA VAL A 151 42.42 30.20 -15.86
C VAL A 151 43.91 30.27 -15.50
N ILE A 152 44.62 29.15 -15.48
CA ILE A 152 46.04 29.08 -15.12
C ILE A 152 46.95 29.47 -16.29
N ILE A 153 46.61 29.10 -17.53
CA ILE A 153 47.49 29.31 -18.70
C ILE A 153 47.37 30.74 -19.28
N HIS A 154 46.25 31.44 -19.07
CA HIS A 154 46.04 32.80 -19.60
C HIS A 154 46.37 33.95 -18.65
N HIS A 155 47.11 33.70 -17.56
CA HIS A 155 47.52 34.77 -16.65
C HIS A 155 49.05 34.93 -16.45
N PRO A 156 49.80 35.39 -17.47
CA PRO A 156 51.03 36.13 -17.26
C PRO A 156 50.74 37.64 -17.41
N ALA A 157 50.80 38.37 -16.29
CA ALA A 157 50.93 39.83 -16.24
C ALA A 157 49.83 40.67 -16.89
N ARG A 158 48.72 40.89 -16.18
CA ARG A 158 48.10 42.22 -16.02
C ARG A 158 47.20 42.20 -14.79
N ARG A 159 47.74 42.71 -13.68
CA ARG A 159 46.89 43.36 -12.68
C ARG A 159 46.30 44.56 -13.40
N ASP A 160 45.02 44.48 -13.74
CA ASP A 160 44.05 45.56 -13.51
C ASP A 160 42.70 45.20 -14.14
N VAL A 161 41.70 45.11 -13.25
CA VAL A 161 40.28 45.35 -13.50
C VAL A 161 39.62 44.51 -14.58
N PHE A 162 39.36 43.22 -14.31
CA PHE A 162 38.13 42.60 -14.79
C PHE A 162 37.47 41.83 -13.65
N ARG A 163 36.60 42.55 -12.93
CA ARG A 163 35.66 41.98 -11.97
C ARG A 163 34.58 41.28 -12.78
N PHE A 164 34.76 39.98 -13.03
CA PHE A 164 33.69 39.16 -13.61
C PHE A 164 32.58 39.05 -12.55
N VAL A 165 31.58 39.92 -12.66
CA VAL A 165 30.34 39.82 -11.89
C VAL A 165 29.60 38.61 -12.42
N VAL A 166 29.82 37.45 -11.81
CA VAL A 166 28.94 36.29 -11.96
C VAL A 166 27.57 36.73 -11.45
N ARG A 167 26.67 37.08 -12.36
CA ARG A 167 25.29 37.40 -11.99
C ARG A 167 24.68 36.16 -11.34
N PRO A 168 24.18 36.22 -10.09
CA PRO A 168 23.49 35.10 -9.49
C PRO A 168 22.24 34.77 -10.30
N PHE A 169 22.10 33.50 -10.67
CA PHE A 169 20.91 32.97 -11.31
C PHE A 169 19.76 33.06 -10.31
N ASN A 170 18.91 34.07 -10.48
CA ASN A 170 17.74 34.31 -9.65
C ASN A 170 16.65 33.28 -9.99
N SER A 171 16.49 32.26 -9.14
CA SER A 171 15.46 31.22 -9.29
C SER A 171 14.11 31.62 -8.69
N ASN A 172 13.68 32.86 -8.82
CA ASN A 172 12.30 33.26 -8.51
C ASN A 172 11.49 33.35 -9.81
N ARG A 173 11.11 32.20 -10.35
CA ARG A 173 9.97 32.09 -11.26
C ARG A 173 8.95 31.17 -10.61
N THR A 174 8.18 31.75 -9.69
CA THR A 174 7.00 31.14 -9.08
C THR A 174 5.98 30.86 -10.20
N SER A 175 5.74 29.59 -10.45
CA SER A 175 4.61 29.13 -11.23
C SER A 175 3.33 29.48 -10.47
N LYS A 176 2.51 30.34 -11.11
CA LYS A 176 1.18 30.73 -10.66
C LYS A 176 0.31 29.47 -10.63
N VAL A 177 0.05 28.96 -9.44
CA VAL A 177 -0.89 27.85 -9.21
C VAL A 177 -2.29 28.33 -9.58
N GLY A 178 -2.79 27.82 -10.71
CA GLY A 178 -4.18 28.01 -11.12
C GLY A 178 -5.10 27.30 -10.13
N ARG A 179 -6.00 28.07 -9.50
CA ARG A 179 -7.12 27.52 -8.71
C ARG A 179 -8.02 26.73 -9.64
N MET A 180 -8.00 25.41 -9.52
CA MET A 180 -9.01 24.54 -10.08
C MET A 180 -10.24 24.58 -9.15
N ARG A 181 -11.36 25.08 -9.68
CA ARG A 181 -12.65 25.12 -8.98
C ARG A 181 -13.15 23.68 -8.79
N ARG A 182 -13.63 23.36 -7.59
CA ARG A 182 -14.39 22.13 -7.31
C ARG A 182 -15.75 22.22 -8.03
N PRO A 183 -16.24 21.14 -8.67
CA PRO A 183 -17.65 21.02 -8.99
C PRO A 183 -18.43 20.65 -7.72
N THR A 184 -19.51 21.39 -7.48
CA THR A 184 -20.61 21.02 -6.61
C THR A 184 -21.56 20.15 -7.40
N TRP A 185 -21.65 18.85 -7.11
CA TRP A 185 -22.84 17.99 -7.22
C TRP A 185 -22.65 16.80 -6.29
#